data_AF-A0A372IV54-F1
#
_entry.id   AF-A0A372IV54-F1
#
_cell.length_a   1.000
_cell.length_b   1.000
_cell.length_c   1.000
_cell.angle_alpha   90.00
_cell.angle_beta   90.00
_cell.angle_gamma   90.00
#
_symmetry.space_group_name_H-M   'P 1'
#
loop_
_entity.id
_entity.type
_entity.pdbx_description
1 polymer ?
#
loop_
_entity_poly.entity_id
_entity_poly.type
_entity_poly.pdbx_seq_one_letter_code
_entity_poly.pdbx_strand_id
1 'polypeptide(L)'
;MPGPVRGLCAALVAVIAVVLFLATPAGAAGSSHFTPVADTFVTAAQPDASYGTQWGNARVDDNPRRIGYFKFHVSDIPAGAPINSATLTLTGVAAQTAQVVDLHLVGNNWTETTTYNSRPALGARIDTQLVGSGASATFTVPVSGNGTVSFAVVRTTTGGDNVIATRENVTASKRPELVVHYGETTGDAPDTDGIADETPPSDSPTAAPTTEDTAAAPATSSPATTSPATETTTPTTDGGAGDGTSDSSTSASGTPATTEDATTPSGTPSPPPPSSGASHNPFIAYDADSFFRRTLPADAPTAADSERGIALHTNQEPRPYPRINGVGSNAWGTPYALGTCSDPVWTLSGGTVPAHLDWLRTEGFHAPAGWTADLTGTSDSPLVVIDRCGNGHMPEGFSVWAWGASAHSGNVVAVGHAGVFQHDSNGLDRRNPQSDSTLNARSRGAIPDAMVIRDDLLHAAMNGANGGTLGHVLHMFAMETDSAAGFAHPMTGYEKDKSGYGAEGQRLRVKASWTPPAGCTGPGLVLARTLQHYGAYLGDNSGSGSTLKAQQGTTFPGLTEDALAPCVTWDDMEYLSPGWDG
;
A
#
# COMPACT_ATOMS: atom_id res chain seq x y z
N MET A 1 98.55 26.44 -38.94
CA MET A 1 97.97 27.57 -39.72
C MET A 1 96.66 27.10 -40.31
N PRO A 2 95.68 27.98 -40.58
CA PRO A 2 94.94 28.94 -39.74
C PRO A 2 93.46 28.46 -39.61
N GLY A 3 92.65 28.82 -38.60
CA GLY A 3 91.90 30.08 -38.46
C GLY A 3 90.68 30.21 -39.44
N PRO A 4 89.70 31.11 -39.22
CA PRO A 4 88.77 31.21 -38.07
C PRO A 4 87.32 31.67 -38.50
N VAL A 5 86.45 32.00 -37.50
CA VAL A 5 85.41 33.09 -37.48
C VAL A 5 83.96 32.91 -38.04
N ARG A 6 82.98 33.07 -37.10
CA ARG A 6 81.63 33.74 -37.09
C ARG A 6 80.49 33.42 -38.10
N GLY A 7 79.26 33.45 -37.56
CA GLY A 7 78.12 34.11 -38.24
C GLY A 7 76.71 33.63 -37.85
N LEU A 8 75.98 34.47 -37.10
CA LEU A 8 74.53 34.48 -36.79
C LEU A 8 73.58 34.02 -37.92
N CYS A 9 72.44 33.37 -37.59
CA CYS A 9 71.07 33.89 -37.80
C CYS A 9 69.95 32.92 -37.37
N ALA A 10 68.80 33.51 -37.03
CA ALA A 10 67.62 33.00 -36.31
C ALA A 10 66.72 31.98 -37.05
N ALA A 11 65.89 31.24 -36.28
CA ALA A 11 64.42 31.13 -36.40
C ALA A 11 63.91 29.89 -35.63
N LEU A 12 63.27 30.09 -34.47
CA LEU A 12 61.80 30.05 -34.24
C LEU A 12 61.26 28.64 -33.97
N VAL A 13 61.02 28.37 -32.68
CA VAL A 13 60.21 27.25 -32.17
C VAL A 13 58.75 27.63 -32.32
N ALA A 14 57.99 26.92 -33.15
CA ALA A 14 56.54 27.02 -33.19
C ALA A 14 55.92 25.89 -32.34
N VAL A 15 55.48 26.22 -31.14
CA VAL A 15 54.54 25.40 -30.36
C VAL A 15 53.15 25.71 -30.91
N ILE A 16 52.59 24.80 -31.71
CA ILE A 16 51.17 24.86 -32.10
C ILE A 16 50.36 24.35 -30.91
N ALA A 17 49.84 25.28 -30.10
CA ALA A 17 48.73 25.00 -29.20
C ALA A 17 47.45 24.98 -30.04
N VAL A 18 46.98 23.77 -30.40
CA VAL A 18 45.64 23.59 -30.95
C VAL A 18 44.65 23.85 -29.82
N VAL A 19 44.16 25.08 -29.70
CA VAL A 19 42.97 25.39 -28.91
C VAL A 19 41.78 24.89 -29.70
N LEU A 20 41.37 23.65 -29.40
CA LEU A 20 40.12 23.08 -29.90
C LEU A 20 38.98 23.85 -29.23
N PHE A 21 38.43 24.87 -29.91
CA PHE A 21 37.17 25.48 -29.52
C PHE A 21 36.09 24.40 -29.62
N LEU A 22 35.76 23.77 -28.49
CA LEU A 22 34.58 22.93 -28.37
C LEU A 22 33.38 23.86 -28.44
N ALA A 23 32.80 24.01 -29.63
CA ALA A 23 31.46 24.58 -29.74
C ALA A 23 30.53 23.72 -28.88
N THR A 24 30.03 24.28 -27.78
CA THR A 24 29.01 23.62 -26.98
C THR A 24 27.80 23.44 -27.89
N PRO A 25 27.35 22.20 -28.15
CA PRO A 25 26.20 21.97 -29.01
C PRO A 25 25.01 22.71 -28.43
N ALA A 26 24.28 23.43 -29.28
CA ALA A 26 23.03 24.08 -28.90
C ALA A 26 22.08 23.02 -28.30
N GLY A 27 21.61 23.26 -27.09
CA GLY A 27 20.59 22.46 -26.44
C GLY A 27 19.26 22.65 -27.16
N ALA A 28 18.64 21.53 -27.57
CA ALA A 28 17.32 21.53 -28.17
C ALA A 28 16.24 22.00 -27.17
N ALA A 29 15.17 22.62 -27.68
CA ALA A 29 13.98 22.89 -26.90
C ALA A 29 13.40 21.60 -26.33
N GLY A 30 12.76 21.68 -25.17
CA GLY A 30 12.26 20.51 -24.48
C GLY A 30 11.28 20.81 -23.36
N SER A 31 10.93 19.77 -22.61
CA SER A 31 10.13 19.85 -21.40
C SER A 31 10.72 19.00 -20.30
N SER A 32 10.72 19.53 -19.08
CA SER A 32 11.11 18.81 -17.86
C SER A 32 9.91 18.66 -16.92
N HIS A 33 9.85 17.52 -16.24
CA HIS A 33 8.78 17.14 -15.34
C HIS A 33 9.32 17.01 -13.92
N PHE A 34 8.64 17.66 -12.96
CA PHE A 34 9.08 17.70 -11.58
C PHE A 34 7.94 17.27 -10.64
N THR A 35 8.27 16.40 -9.70
CA THR A 35 7.40 16.07 -8.56
C THR A 35 7.70 17.01 -7.39
N PRO A 36 6.76 17.21 -6.45
CA PRO A 36 7.04 18.00 -5.27
C PRO A 36 8.18 17.38 -4.45
N VAL A 37 9.06 18.23 -3.93
CA VAL A 37 10.08 17.87 -2.94
C VAL A 37 9.56 18.00 -1.52
N ALA A 38 8.48 18.74 -1.33
CA ALA A 38 7.73 18.83 -0.09
C ALA A 38 6.30 19.25 -0.38
N ASP A 39 5.35 18.72 0.37
CA ASP A 39 4.00 19.26 0.44
C ASP A 39 3.39 19.02 1.83
N THR A 40 2.36 19.81 2.14
CA THR A 40 1.64 19.71 3.40
C THR A 40 0.31 20.44 3.28
N PHE A 41 -0.56 20.27 4.27
CA PHE A 41 -1.60 21.25 4.54
C PHE A 41 -1.56 21.66 5.99
N VAL A 42 -2.12 22.83 6.29
CA VAL A 42 -2.26 23.33 7.66
C VAL A 42 -3.72 23.63 7.93
N THR A 43 -4.15 23.54 9.18
CA THR A 43 -5.53 23.86 9.57
C THR A 43 -5.57 24.76 10.80
N ALA A 44 -6.44 25.78 10.75
CA ALA A 44 -6.70 26.65 11.89
C ALA A 44 -7.34 25.90 13.08
N ALA A 45 -7.97 24.74 12.83
CA ALA A 45 -8.60 23.93 13.88
C ALA A 45 -7.58 23.22 14.78
N GLN A 46 -6.37 22.96 14.28
CA GLN A 46 -5.29 22.29 15.01
C GLN A 46 -3.98 23.04 14.69
N PRO A 47 -3.77 24.21 15.30
CA PRO A 47 -2.82 25.19 14.79
C PRO A 47 -1.34 24.80 14.98
N ASP A 48 -1.06 23.87 15.89
CA ASP A 48 0.28 23.33 16.18
C ASP A 48 0.53 21.96 15.55
N ALA A 49 -0.47 21.38 14.87
CA ALA A 49 -0.30 20.12 14.16
C ALA A 49 0.36 20.36 12.79
N SER A 50 1.17 19.39 12.39
CA SER A 50 1.77 19.31 11.06
C SER A 50 1.25 18.06 10.34
N TYR A 51 1.03 18.21 9.04
CA TYR A 51 0.44 17.17 8.19
C TYR A 51 1.31 16.87 6.96
N GLY A 52 2.54 17.38 6.90
CA GLY A 52 3.43 16.99 5.79
C GLY A 52 3.82 15.53 5.94
N THR A 53 4.04 14.85 4.82
CA THR A 53 4.18 13.37 4.73
C THR A 53 2.96 12.54 5.15
N GLN A 54 1.91 13.18 5.69
CA GLN A 54 0.74 12.48 6.22
C GLN A 54 -0.40 12.48 5.22
N TRP A 55 -0.77 11.27 4.80
CA TRP A 55 -1.95 10.97 3.99
C TRP A 55 -1.85 11.63 2.60
N GLY A 56 -2.10 10.88 1.54
CA GLY A 56 -1.89 11.31 0.13
C GLY A 56 -2.73 12.51 -0.37
N ASN A 57 -3.24 13.36 0.53
CA ASN A 57 -4.39 14.24 0.42
C ASN A 57 -4.20 15.53 1.26
N ALA A 58 -3.91 16.66 0.63
CA ALA A 58 -3.92 17.98 1.23
C ALA A 58 -5.34 18.54 1.27
N ARG A 59 -5.81 18.98 2.44
CA ARG A 59 -7.15 19.57 2.61
C ARG A 59 -7.10 21.09 2.47
N VAL A 60 -8.00 21.64 1.69
CA VAL A 60 -8.15 23.08 1.43
C VAL A 60 -9.58 23.50 1.76
N ASP A 61 -9.72 24.50 2.62
CA ASP A 61 -11.01 24.98 3.10
C ASP A 61 -10.88 26.44 3.60
N ASP A 62 -11.99 27.16 3.69
CA ASP A 62 -12.08 28.48 4.31
C ASP A 62 -12.64 28.42 5.75
N ASN A 63 -13.33 27.34 6.15
CA ASN A 63 -13.89 27.19 7.50
C ASN A 63 -13.96 25.73 8.02
N PRO A 64 -13.15 25.33 9.02
CA PRO A 64 -11.99 26.07 9.52
C PRO A 64 -10.97 26.24 8.39
N ARG A 65 -10.25 27.36 8.38
CA ARG A 65 -9.30 27.65 7.29
C ARG A 65 -8.25 26.55 7.17
N ARG A 66 -8.13 25.98 5.96
CA ARG A 66 -7.09 25.02 5.58
C ARG A 66 -6.39 25.45 4.31
N ILE A 67 -5.06 25.33 4.30
CA ILE A 67 -4.21 25.78 3.20
C ILE A 67 -3.31 24.62 2.81
N GLY A 68 -3.32 24.24 1.52
CA GLY A 68 -2.38 23.28 0.97
C GLY A 68 -1.12 23.99 0.46
N TYR A 69 0.04 23.38 0.62
CA TYR A 69 1.32 23.92 0.19
C TYR A 69 2.08 22.87 -0.63
N PHE A 70 2.67 23.28 -1.76
CA PHE A 70 3.42 22.40 -2.66
C PHE A 70 4.74 23.07 -3.07
N LYS A 71 5.86 22.37 -2.90
CA LYS A 71 7.21 22.86 -3.23
C LYS A 71 7.87 21.96 -4.24
N PHE A 72 8.53 22.55 -5.22
CA PHE A 72 9.26 21.85 -6.28
C PHE A 72 10.70 22.36 -6.34
N HIS A 73 11.61 21.47 -6.71
CA HIS A 73 12.98 21.82 -7.08
C HIS A 73 13.13 21.64 -8.58
N VAL A 74 13.27 22.75 -9.31
CA VAL A 74 13.50 22.78 -10.75
C VAL A 74 15.00 22.65 -10.99
N SER A 75 15.39 21.59 -11.68
CA SER A 75 16.77 21.29 -12.06
C SER A 75 16.87 20.94 -13.53
N ASP A 76 18.10 20.81 -14.02
CA ASP A 76 18.42 20.25 -15.34
C ASP A 76 17.83 21.01 -16.54
N ILE A 77 17.37 22.25 -16.33
CA ILE A 77 17.11 23.18 -17.43
C ILE A 77 18.46 23.64 -17.99
N PRO A 78 18.72 23.49 -19.31
CA PRO A 78 19.98 23.92 -19.91
C PRO A 78 20.29 25.40 -19.63
N ALA A 79 21.55 25.69 -19.32
CA ALA A 79 21.98 27.06 -19.06
C ALA A 79 21.72 27.94 -20.30
N GLY A 80 21.08 29.09 -20.09
CA GLY A 80 20.71 30.02 -21.16
C GLY A 80 19.45 29.65 -21.94
N ALA A 81 18.77 28.54 -21.63
CA ALA A 81 17.50 28.20 -22.27
C ALA A 81 16.39 29.12 -21.74
N PRO A 82 15.61 29.81 -22.60
CA PRO A 82 14.48 30.60 -22.14
C PRO A 82 13.35 29.68 -21.66
N ILE A 83 12.74 29.97 -20.52
CA ILE A 83 11.50 29.29 -20.10
C ILE A 83 10.34 29.86 -20.91
N ASN A 84 9.69 29.01 -21.70
CA ASN A 84 8.56 29.41 -22.54
C ASN A 84 7.24 29.39 -21.77
N SER A 85 7.04 28.36 -20.94
CA SER A 85 5.87 28.21 -20.08
C SER A 85 6.14 27.21 -18.96
N ALA A 86 5.38 27.32 -17.87
CA ALA A 86 5.34 26.30 -16.84
C ALA A 86 3.90 26.11 -16.34
N THR A 87 3.54 24.85 -16.11
CA THR A 87 2.20 24.48 -15.65
C THR A 87 2.29 23.56 -14.44
N LEU A 88 1.51 23.86 -13.42
CA LEU A 88 1.31 22.99 -12.26
C LEU A 88 -0.02 22.27 -12.41
N THR A 89 -0.03 20.95 -12.38
CA THR A 89 -1.25 20.15 -12.36
C THR A 89 -1.49 19.62 -10.95
N LEU A 90 -2.67 19.88 -10.40
CA LEU A 90 -3.15 19.37 -9.11
C LEU A 90 -4.44 18.59 -9.32
N THR A 91 -4.58 17.44 -8.66
CA THR A 91 -5.77 16.59 -8.84
C THR A 91 -6.62 16.56 -7.59
N GLY A 92 -7.92 16.82 -7.73
CA GLY A 92 -8.90 16.60 -6.68
C GLY A 92 -9.10 15.11 -6.44
N VAL A 93 -8.99 14.68 -5.19
CA VAL A 93 -9.12 13.28 -4.76
C VAL A 93 -10.21 13.15 -3.70
N ALA A 94 -10.64 11.92 -3.39
CA ALA A 94 -11.83 11.64 -2.58
C ALA A 94 -13.15 12.23 -3.15
N ALA A 95 -14.27 11.75 -2.61
CA ALA A 95 -15.58 12.27 -2.97
C ALA A 95 -15.71 13.72 -2.45
N GLN A 96 -15.78 14.68 -3.37
CA GLN A 96 -15.91 16.11 -3.10
C GLN A 96 -16.66 16.80 -4.25
N THR A 97 -17.36 17.89 -3.94
CA THR A 97 -17.94 18.77 -4.94
C THR A 97 -16.85 19.61 -5.60
N ALA A 98 -16.98 19.87 -6.90
CA ALA A 98 -16.08 20.79 -7.59
C ALA A 98 -16.20 22.20 -7.01
N GLN A 99 -15.07 22.80 -6.60
CA GLN A 99 -15.01 24.14 -6.01
C GLN A 99 -13.87 24.94 -6.62
N VAL A 100 -14.03 26.27 -6.56
CA VAL A 100 -13.01 27.21 -7.02
C VAL A 100 -11.89 27.29 -5.99
N VAL A 101 -10.65 27.13 -6.43
CA VAL A 101 -9.45 27.30 -5.62
C VAL A 101 -8.52 28.33 -6.25
N ASP A 102 -7.87 29.12 -5.41
CA ASP A 102 -6.88 30.11 -5.80
C ASP A 102 -5.47 29.56 -5.52
N LEU A 103 -4.56 29.72 -6.48
CA LEU A 103 -3.14 29.39 -6.35
C LEU A 103 -2.34 30.67 -6.06
N HIS A 104 -1.50 30.63 -5.03
CA HIS A 104 -0.66 31.76 -4.60
C HIS A 104 0.83 31.39 -4.63
N LEU A 105 1.69 32.36 -4.91
CA LEU A 105 3.12 32.23 -4.65
C LEU A 105 3.39 32.31 -3.14
N VAL A 106 4.34 31.53 -2.64
CA VAL A 106 4.80 31.63 -1.24
C VAL A 106 6.31 31.53 -1.14
N GLY A 107 6.86 32.01 -0.02
CA GLY A 107 8.28 31.85 0.29
C GLY A 107 8.69 30.38 0.39
N ASN A 108 9.97 30.08 0.18
CA ASN A 108 10.49 28.71 0.18
C ASN A 108 10.93 28.21 1.57
N ASN A 109 10.79 29.02 2.61
CA ASN A 109 11.30 28.82 3.97
C ASN A 109 10.40 27.97 4.88
N TRP A 110 9.64 27.04 4.30
CA TRP A 110 8.78 26.09 5.02
C TRP A 110 9.24 24.66 4.80
N THR A 111 8.79 23.72 5.61
CA THR A 111 9.13 22.29 5.53
C THR A 111 7.87 21.46 5.70
N GLU A 112 7.94 20.14 5.50
CA GLU A 112 6.78 19.27 5.73
C GLU A 112 6.28 19.34 7.18
N THR A 113 7.14 19.75 8.13
CA THR A 113 6.80 19.99 9.55
C THR A 113 6.06 21.31 9.80
N THR A 114 5.73 22.08 8.77
CA THR A 114 5.03 23.36 8.92
C THR A 114 3.64 23.14 9.53
N THR A 115 3.32 24.01 10.49
CA THR A 115 2.05 24.07 11.22
C THR A 115 1.27 25.30 10.80
N TYR A 116 0.01 25.43 11.22
CA TYR A 116 -0.73 26.66 10.93
C TYR A 116 -0.01 27.89 11.49
N ASN A 117 0.53 27.80 12.71
CA ASN A 117 1.23 28.92 13.36
C ASN A 117 2.59 29.27 12.71
N SER A 118 3.25 28.31 12.05
CA SER A 118 4.56 28.50 11.40
C SER A 118 4.47 28.63 9.87
N ARG A 119 3.26 28.68 9.31
CA ARG A 119 3.03 28.70 7.85
C ARG A 119 3.60 29.95 7.18
N PRO A 120 4.09 29.84 5.93
CA PRO A 120 4.50 31.01 5.17
C PRO A 120 3.28 31.88 4.81
N ALA A 121 3.49 33.19 4.73
CA ALA A 121 2.47 34.14 4.28
C ALA A 121 2.11 33.90 2.80
N LEU A 122 0.83 34.08 2.48
CA LEU A 122 0.36 34.03 1.10
C LEU A 122 0.86 35.25 0.33
N GLY A 123 1.55 35.02 -0.78
CA GLY A 123 1.93 36.06 -1.74
C GLY A 123 0.82 36.36 -2.74
N ALA A 124 1.20 36.92 -3.89
CA ALA A 124 0.28 37.23 -4.97
C ALA A 124 -0.48 35.98 -5.45
N ARG A 125 -1.77 36.14 -5.75
CA ARG A 125 -2.54 35.12 -6.46
C ARG A 125 -2.04 35.04 -7.90
N ILE A 126 -1.76 33.82 -8.35
CA ILE A 126 -1.21 33.50 -9.66
C ILE A 126 -2.33 33.16 -10.63
N ASP A 127 -3.22 32.25 -10.22
CA ASP A 127 -4.25 31.67 -11.08
C ASP A 127 -5.39 31.11 -10.22
N THR A 128 -6.53 30.81 -10.85
CA THR A 128 -7.75 30.31 -10.21
C THR A 128 -8.32 29.17 -11.06
N GLN A 129 -8.62 28.03 -10.45
CA GLN A 129 -9.15 26.85 -11.16
C GLN A 129 -10.29 26.18 -10.40
N LEU A 130 -11.05 25.32 -11.08
CA LEU A 130 -12.05 24.45 -10.48
C LEU A 130 -11.45 23.08 -10.18
N VAL A 131 -11.54 22.62 -8.93
CA VAL A 131 -11.05 21.30 -8.50
C VAL A 131 -12.20 20.49 -7.92
N GLY A 132 -12.43 19.29 -8.47
CA GLY A 132 -13.46 18.36 -8.02
C GLY A 132 -12.98 16.91 -7.98
N SER A 133 -13.83 15.99 -7.54
CA SER A 133 -13.50 14.57 -7.38
C SER A 133 -12.96 13.95 -8.66
N GLY A 134 -11.70 13.50 -8.63
CA GLY A 134 -11.01 12.86 -9.76
C GLY A 134 -10.60 13.79 -10.89
N ALA A 135 -10.85 15.10 -10.78
CA ALA A 135 -10.53 16.08 -11.81
C ALA A 135 -9.17 16.71 -11.57
N SER A 136 -8.36 16.81 -12.62
CA SER A 136 -7.10 17.56 -12.63
C SER A 136 -7.35 19.02 -13.01
N ALA A 137 -6.79 19.94 -12.24
CA ALA A 137 -6.72 21.35 -12.52
C ALA A 137 -5.29 21.73 -12.90
N THR A 138 -5.12 22.41 -14.03
CA THR A 138 -3.82 22.87 -14.50
C THR A 138 -3.74 24.38 -14.35
N PHE A 139 -2.75 24.84 -13.62
CA PHE A 139 -2.48 26.24 -13.33
C PHE A 139 -1.28 26.72 -14.13
N THR A 140 -1.35 27.94 -14.66
CA THR A 140 -0.16 28.59 -15.23
C THR A 140 0.67 29.18 -14.10
N VAL A 141 1.96 28.83 -14.02
CA VAL A 141 2.83 29.24 -12.90
C VAL A 141 4.10 29.93 -13.37
N PRO A 142 4.62 30.92 -12.63
CA PRO A 142 5.88 31.56 -12.96
C PRO A 142 7.06 30.68 -12.53
N VAL A 143 7.87 30.24 -13.50
CA VAL A 143 9.18 29.59 -13.27
C VAL A 143 10.21 30.31 -14.13
N SER A 144 11.28 30.83 -13.52
CA SER A 144 12.29 31.64 -14.21
C SER A 144 13.57 30.87 -14.57
N GLY A 145 13.69 29.60 -14.17
CA GLY A 145 14.85 28.74 -14.40
C GLY A 145 15.03 27.70 -13.30
N ASN A 146 16.24 27.13 -13.20
CA ASN A 146 16.60 26.22 -12.11
C ASN A 146 16.50 26.90 -10.74
N GLY A 147 15.98 26.19 -9.75
CA GLY A 147 15.76 26.69 -8.40
C GLY A 147 14.51 26.13 -7.73
N THR A 148 14.25 26.56 -6.50
CA THR A 148 13.09 26.11 -5.72
C THR A 148 11.91 27.06 -5.92
N VAL A 149 10.73 26.51 -6.17
CA VAL A 149 9.46 27.25 -6.26
C VAL A 149 8.44 26.65 -5.29
N SER A 150 7.60 27.49 -4.68
CA SER A 150 6.57 27.04 -3.75
C SER A 150 5.24 27.73 -4.02
N PHE A 151 4.17 26.96 -3.89
CA PHE A 151 2.80 27.42 -4.11
C PHE A 151 1.92 27.09 -2.91
N ALA A 152 0.89 27.90 -2.70
CA ALA A 152 -0.18 27.63 -1.76
C ALA A 152 -1.53 27.58 -2.48
N VAL A 153 -2.36 26.61 -2.13
CA VAL A 153 -3.73 26.47 -2.61
C VAL A 153 -4.68 26.83 -1.49
N VAL A 154 -5.56 27.77 -1.78
CA VAL A 154 -6.59 28.23 -0.84
C VAL A 154 -7.96 28.19 -1.48
N ARG A 155 -8.99 28.09 -0.64
CA ARG A 155 -10.37 28.31 -1.05
C ARG A 155 -10.85 29.64 -0.50
N THR A 156 -11.74 30.30 -1.25
CA THR A 156 -12.33 31.60 -0.90
C THR A 156 -13.84 31.55 -0.67
N THR A 157 -14.45 30.37 -0.80
CA THR A 157 -15.87 30.11 -0.58
C THR A 157 -16.09 29.08 0.53
N THR A 158 -17.22 29.20 1.23
CA THR A 158 -17.62 28.24 2.28
C THR A 158 -18.14 26.93 1.67
N GLY A 159 -17.82 25.80 2.30
CA GLY A 159 -18.13 24.46 1.80
C GLY A 159 -17.47 23.36 2.67
N GLY A 160 -17.47 22.12 2.20
CA GLY A 160 -16.66 21.03 2.80
C GLY A 160 -15.32 20.87 2.09
N ASP A 161 -14.32 20.26 2.74
CA ASP A 161 -12.92 20.18 2.28
C ASP A 161 -12.77 19.92 0.77
N ASN A 162 -11.96 20.75 0.11
CA ASN A 162 -11.34 20.34 -1.14
C ASN A 162 -10.11 19.50 -0.85
N VAL A 163 -10.11 18.27 -1.31
CA VAL A 163 -9.05 17.31 -1.03
C VAL A 163 -8.20 17.17 -2.29
N ILE A 164 -6.94 17.56 -2.21
CA ILE A 164 -6.01 17.60 -3.35
C ILE A 164 -4.93 16.54 -3.13
N ALA A 165 -4.57 15.79 -4.17
CA ALA A 165 -3.49 14.81 -4.09
C ALA A 165 -2.17 15.47 -3.65
N THR A 166 -1.44 14.81 -2.76
CA THR A 166 -0.05 15.14 -2.42
C THR A 166 0.94 14.28 -3.20
N ARG A 167 2.25 14.50 -3.03
CA ARG A 167 3.28 13.65 -3.61
C ARG A 167 3.21 12.21 -3.08
N GLU A 168 2.63 11.99 -1.89
CA GLU A 168 2.38 10.67 -1.31
C GLU A 168 1.10 10.00 -1.85
N ASN A 169 0.36 10.65 -2.78
CA ASN A 169 -0.86 10.04 -3.32
C ASN A 169 -0.57 8.69 -3.98
N VAL A 170 -1.39 7.68 -3.67
CA VAL A 170 -1.19 6.30 -4.13
C VAL A 170 -1.35 6.14 -5.65
N THR A 171 -2.11 7.02 -6.30
CA THR A 171 -2.21 7.04 -7.76
C THR A 171 -1.16 8.00 -8.32
N ALA A 172 -0.05 7.48 -8.85
CA ALA A 172 1.06 8.29 -9.36
C ALA A 172 0.62 9.35 -10.38
N SER A 173 -0.33 9.04 -11.26
CA SER A 173 -0.89 9.98 -12.25
C SER A 173 -1.76 11.09 -11.66
N LYS A 174 -2.12 11.01 -10.37
CA LYS A 174 -2.85 12.06 -9.66
C LYS A 174 -1.93 12.95 -8.84
N ARG A 175 -0.68 12.54 -8.59
CA ARG A 175 0.28 13.32 -7.82
C ARG A 175 0.50 14.68 -8.49
N PRO A 176 0.80 15.74 -7.71
CA PRO A 176 1.13 17.02 -8.28
C PRO A 176 2.30 16.91 -9.25
N GLU A 177 2.22 17.61 -10.37
CA GLU A 177 3.27 17.64 -11.37
C GLU A 177 3.49 19.08 -11.84
N LEU A 178 4.75 19.51 -11.83
CA LEU A 178 5.19 20.74 -12.45
C LEU A 178 5.88 20.39 -13.76
N VAL A 179 5.36 20.91 -14.87
CA VAL A 179 5.96 20.77 -16.21
C VAL A 179 6.52 22.12 -16.63
N VAL A 180 7.77 22.16 -17.05
CA VAL A 180 8.45 23.36 -17.53
C VAL A 180 8.87 23.14 -18.98
N HIS A 181 8.35 23.97 -19.88
CA HIS A 181 8.73 24.00 -21.29
C HIS A 181 9.79 25.08 -21.51
N TYR A 182 10.92 24.72 -22.12
CA TYR A 182 12.03 25.63 -22.39
C TYR A 182 12.42 25.61 -23.87
N GLY A 183 12.90 26.75 -24.36
CA GLY A 183 13.34 26.94 -25.74
C GLY A 183 14.76 26.44 -25.98
N GLU A 184 15.18 26.52 -27.24
CA GLU A 184 16.56 26.22 -27.63
C GLU A 184 17.53 27.20 -26.97
N THR A 185 18.69 26.72 -26.53
CA THR A 185 19.77 27.61 -26.14
C THR A 185 20.38 28.18 -27.41
N THR A 186 20.26 29.48 -27.64
CA THR A 186 21.06 30.13 -28.69
C THR A 186 22.51 30.08 -28.25
N GLY A 187 23.32 29.26 -28.93
CA GLY A 187 24.76 29.22 -28.76
C GLY A 187 25.39 30.49 -29.31
N ASP A 188 25.14 31.64 -28.68
CA ASP A 188 26.01 32.79 -28.86
C ASP A 188 27.22 32.60 -27.94
N ALA A 189 28.35 32.30 -28.56
CA ALA A 189 29.64 32.50 -27.95
C ALA A 189 29.72 33.95 -27.44
N PRO A 190 30.32 34.23 -26.27
CA PRO A 190 30.62 35.60 -25.91
C PRO A 190 31.53 36.17 -26.98
N ASP A 191 31.08 37.25 -27.63
CA ASP A 191 31.88 38.04 -28.54
C ASP A 191 33.06 38.63 -27.75
N THR A 192 34.22 37.99 -27.82
CA THR A 192 35.47 38.54 -27.32
C THR A 192 36.00 39.53 -28.33
N ASP A 193 35.49 40.75 -28.30
CA ASP A 193 36.22 41.94 -28.75
C ASP A 193 35.91 43.11 -27.82
N GLY A 194 36.82 43.37 -26.88
CA GLY A 194 36.67 44.41 -25.86
C GLY A 194 37.73 44.37 -24.79
N ILE A 195 38.95 44.77 -25.14
CA ILE A 195 40.10 45.00 -24.25
C ILE A 195 39.78 46.09 -23.21
N ALA A 196 40.02 45.80 -21.92
CA ALA A 196 40.59 46.67 -20.89
C ALA A 196 40.83 45.79 -19.64
N ASP A 197 42.03 45.26 -19.42
CA ASP A 197 43.10 45.88 -18.61
C ASP A 197 42.60 46.41 -17.27
N GLU A 198 42.77 45.62 -16.21
CA GLU A 198 43.34 46.09 -14.94
C GLU A 198 43.77 44.90 -14.06
N THR A 199 45.03 44.94 -13.66
CA THR A 199 45.79 43.99 -12.81
C THR A 199 45.26 43.87 -11.37
N PRO A 200 45.41 42.70 -10.70
CA PRO A 200 45.17 42.59 -9.25
C PRO A 200 46.47 42.78 -8.45
N PRO A 201 46.42 43.35 -7.24
CA PRO A 201 47.44 43.09 -6.24
C PRO A 201 47.00 42.03 -5.23
N SER A 202 47.95 41.16 -4.94
CA SER A 202 48.10 40.29 -3.77
C SER A 202 47.89 41.05 -2.46
N ASP A 203 47.24 40.42 -1.47
CA ASP A 203 47.89 40.07 -0.20
C ASP A 203 46.97 39.28 0.75
N SER A 204 47.53 38.21 1.32
CA SER A 204 47.17 37.59 2.61
C SER A 204 48.02 38.27 3.71
N PRO A 205 47.84 38.11 5.05
CA PRO A 205 46.94 37.23 5.82
C PRO A 205 46.29 37.93 7.07
N THR A 206 45.63 37.16 7.95
CA THR A 206 45.75 37.20 9.45
C THR A 206 44.41 37.05 10.22
N ALA A 207 44.52 36.34 11.36
CA ALA A 207 43.52 35.73 12.22
C ALA A 207 42.63 36.64 13.09
N ALA A 208 41.48 36.06 13.50
CA ALA A 208 40.76 36.05 14.80
C ALA A 208 40.68 37.34 15.67
N PRO A 209 39.53 37.64 16.35
CA PRO A 209 39.10 36.82 17.48
C PRO A 209 37.57 36.65 17.71
N THR A 210 37.33 35.66 18.56
CA THR A 210 36.19 35.30 19.42
C THR A 210 35.33 36.47 19.95
N THR A 211 34.01 36.27 19.96
CA THR A 211 33.17 36.66 21.12
C THR A 211 32.08 35.61 21.37
N GLU A 212 32.13 35.14 22.61
CA GLU A 212 31.18 34.37 23.39
C GLU A 212 29.92 35.22 23.68
N ASP A 213 28.72 34.65 23.56
CA ASP A 213 27.56 35.19 24.28
C ASP A 213 26.73 34.05 24.88
N THR A 214 26.43 34.25 26.16
CA THR A 214 25.84 33.31 27.11
C THR A 214 24.44 33.83 27.46
N ALA A 215 23.40 33.02 27.27
CA ALA A 215 22.13 33.17 27.97
C ALA A 215 21.44 31.79 28.03
N ALA A 216 21.55 31.07 29.14
CA ALA A 216 20.65 31.12 30.30
C ALA A 216 19.35 30.32 30.09
N ALA A 217 19.33 29.12 30.67
CA ALA A 217 18.17 28.25 30.79
C ALA A 217 17.11 28.81 31.76
N PRO A 218 15.81 28.57 31.54
CA PRO A 218 14.82 28.69 32.60
C PRO A 218 14.54 27.34 33.27
N ALA A 219 14.28 27.45 34.57
CA ALA A 219 14.24 26.39 35.55
C ALA A 219 13.03 25.45 35.45
N THR A 220 13.27 24.23 35.91
CA THR A 220 12.31 23.22 36.37
C THR A 220 11.39 23.75 37.47
N SER A 221 10.08 23.52 37.34
CA SER A 221 9.15 23.48 38.48
C SER A 221 8.19 22.29 38.34
N SER A 222 8.37 21.34 39.26
CA SER A 222 7.41 20.30 39.59
C SER A 222 6.34 20.90 40.52
N PRO A 223 5.06 20.49 40.40
CA PRO A 223 4.18 20.45 41.55
C PRO A 223 3.62 19.05 41.83
N ALA A 224 3.56 18.82 43.14
CA ALA A 224 3.07 17.69 43.90
C ALA A 224 1.73 17.06 43.47
N THR A 225 1.69 15.75 43.70
CA THR A 225 0.54 14.89 43.95
C THR A 225 -0.44 15.45 45.00
N THR A 226 -1.73 15.39 44.69
CA THR A 226 -2.82 15.32 45.68
C THR A 226 -3.95 14.42 45.17
N SER A 227 -4.14 13.29 45.87
CA SER A 227 -5.37 12.50 45.86
C SER A 227 -6.46 13.21 46.65
N PRO A 228 -7.75 13.00 46.32
CA PRO A 228 -8.67 12.64 47.39
C PRO A 228 -9.65 11.50 47.04
N ALA A 229 -9.81 10.65 48.06
CA ALA A 229 -11.02 10.01 48.58
C ALA A 229 -12.05 9.35 47.63
N THR A 230 -12.07 8.03 47.75
CA THR A 230 -13.21 7.10 47.80
C THR A 230 -14.53 7.71 48.32
N GLU A 231 -15.62 7.52 47.58
CA GLU A 231 -16.96 7.41 48.16
C GLU A 231 -17.62 6.09 47.75
N THR A 232 -17.83 5.28 48.78
CA THR A 232 -18.63 4.07 48.83
C THR A 232 -20.11 4.44 48.84
N THR A 233 -20.92 3.87 47.94
CA THR A 233 -22.37 3.71 48.20
C THR A 233 -22.85 2.33 47.74
N THR A 234 -23.33 1.55 48.70
CA THR A 234 -24.15 0.34 48.58
C THR A 234 -24.78 0.14 49.97
N PRO A 235 -25.91 -0.55 50.18
CA PRO A 235 -27.10 -0.81 49.35
C PRO A 235 -28.41 -0.31 50.04
N THR A 236 -29.53 -0.30 49.32
CA THR A 236 -30.84 -0.53 49.95
C THR A 236 -31.67 -1.55 49.16
N THR A 237 -32.07 -2.57 49.91
CA THR A 237 -32.98 -3.69 49.69
C THR A 237 -34.41 -3.30 49.32
N ASP A 238 -35.06 -4.12 48.49
CA ASP A 238 -36.28 -4.92 48.77
C ASP A 238 -36.72 -5.51 47.41
N GLY A 239 -37.01 -6.79 47.20
CA GLY A 239 -37.81 -7.72 47.99
C GLY A 239 -38.96 -8.18 47.09
N GLY A 240 -39.07 -9.47 46.77
CA GLY A 240 -40.19 -9.96 45.97
C GLY A 240 -40.00 -11.32 45.33
N ALA A 241 -40.27 -12.37 46.10
CA ALA A 241 -40.38 -13.76 45.69
C ALA A 241 -41.47 -13.98 44.63
N GLY A 242 -41.31 -15.03 43.81
CA GLY A 242 -42.30 -15.48 42.84
C GLY A 242 -41.93 -16.81 42.21
N ASP A 243 -42.24 -17.87 42.95
CA ASP A 243 -42.29 -19.29 42.55
C ASP A 243 -43.23 -19.55 41.35
N GLY A 244 -42.99 -20.64 40.60
CA GLY A 244 -44.00 -21.24 39.72
C GLY A 244 -43.52 -21.89 38.42
N THR A 245 -43.24 -23.21 38.49
CA THR A 245 -43.73 -24.31 37.61
C THR A 245 -43.80 -24.11 36.08
N SER A 246 -43.05 -24.86 35.26
CA SER A 246 -43.32 -26.24 34.73
C SER A 246 -44.60 -26.39 33.87
N ASP A 247 -44.44 -26.57 32.54
CA ASP A 247 -44.97 -27.67 31.70
C ASP A 247 -44.62 -27.41 30.21
N SER A 248 -43.87 -28.27 29.51
CA SER A 248 -44.30 -29.50 28.79
C SER A 248 -45.47 -29.30 27.82
N SER A 249 -45.22 -29.40 26.51
CA SER A 249 -46.03 -30.26 25.62
C SER A 249 -45.36 -30.51 24.26
N THR A 250 -45.37 -31.79 23.92
CA THR A 250 -45.02 -32.47 22.67
C THR A 250 -46.22 -32.59 21.73
N SER A 251 -45.99 -32.61 20.40
CA SER A 251 -46.56 -33.54 19.40
C SER A 251 -46.17 -33.03 17.99
N ALA A 252 -45.46 -33.79 17.14
CA ALA A 252 -45.96 -34.82 16.21
C ALA A 252 -47.01 -34.27 15.22
N SER A 253 -47.15 -34.67 13.95
CA SER A 253 -46.49 -35.55 12.98
C SER A 253 -47.40 -35.44 11.73
N GLY A 254 -46.91 -35.61 10.50
CA GLY A 254 -47.82 -35.77 9.37
C GLY A 254 -47.21 -35.65 7.97
N THR A 255 -46.83 -36.80 7.41
CA THR A 255 -46.72 -37.03 5.96
C THR A 255 -48.04 -37.64 5.47
N PRO A 256 -48.48 -37.32 4.24
CA PRO A 256 -48.70 -38.40 3.28
C PRO A 256 -48.25 -38.05 1.84
N ALA A 257 -47.90 -39.11 1.10
CA ALA A 257 -47.56 -39.11 -0.33
C ALA A 257 -48.80 -39.33 -1.21
N THR A 258 -48.79 -38.81 -2.45
CA THR A 258 -49.44 -39.41 -3.64
C THR A 258 -48.92 -38.81 -4.95
N THR A 259 -49.13 -39.56 -6.04
CA THR A 259 -48.38 -39.70 -7.30
C THR A 259 -49.05 -39.01 -8.53
N GLU A 260 -48.28 -38.90 -9.63
CA GLU A 260 -48.66 -38.72 -11.07
C GLU A 260 -49.20 -37.33 -11.52
N ASP A 261 -48.96 -36.74 -12.70
CA ASP A 261 -48.41 -37.15 -14.01
C ASP A 261 -47.88 -35.91 -14.81
N ALA A 262 -47.26 -36.15 -15.96
CA ALA A 262 -46.40 -35.32 -16.82
C ALA A 262 -46.97 -34.03 -17.45
N THR A 263 -46.10 -33.04 -17.73
CA THR A 263 -45.79 -32.51 -19.08
C THR A 263 -44.67 -31.44 -19.09
N THR A 264 -43.82 -31.52 -20.11
CA THR A 264 -42.70 -30.70 -20.63
C THR A 264 -42.43 -29.29 -20.05
N PRO A 265 -41.14 -28.92 -19.85
CA PRO A 265 -40.70 -27.61 -20.35
C PRO A 265 -39.31 -27.58 -21.00
N SER A 266 -39.21 -26.58 -21.88
CA SER A 266 -38.03 -26.10 -22.61
C SER A 266 -36.80 -25.92 -21.71
N GLY A 267 -35.64 -26.34 -22.21
CA GLY A 267 -34.39 -26.37 -21.46
C GLY A 267 -33.76 -25.00 -21.24
N THR A 268 -33.52 -24.70 -19.96
CA THR A 268 -32.39 -23.91 -19.47
C THR A 268 -31.67 -24.83 -18.47
N PRO A 269 -30.34 -25.06 -18.56
CA PRO A 269 -29.67 -26.00 -17.69
C PRO A 269 -29.66 -25.45 -16.25
N SER A 270 -30.35 -26.15 -15.35
CA SER A 270 -30.25 -25.99 -13.90
C SER A 270 -29.06 -26.84 -13.41
N PRO A 271 -28.25 -26.38 -12.44
CA PRO A 271 -27.12 -27.15 -11.92
C PRO A 271 -27.59 -28.49 -11.32
N PRO A 272 -26.78 -29.56 -11.41
CA PRO A 272 -27.15 -30.86 -10.86
C PRO A 272 -27.27 -30.78 -9.33
N PRO A 273 -28.18 -31.56 -8.71
CA PRO A 273 -28.32 -31.60 -7.26
C PRO A 273 -27.06 -32.21 -6.61
N PRO A 274 -26.71 -31.81 -5.39
CA PRO A 274 -25.52 -32.32 -4.71
C PRO A 274 -25.67 -33.82 -4.46
N SER A 275 -24.75 -34.62 -5.00
CA SER A 275 -24.64 -36.03 -4.67
C SER A 275 -24.31 -36.18 -3.18
N SER A 276 -25.18 -36.86 -2.45
CA SER A 276 -24.93 -37.30 -1.08
C SER A 276 -23.80 -38.33 -1.03
N GLY A 277 -22.84 -38.15 -0.10
CA GLY A 277 -22.10 -39.28 0.47
C GLY A 277 -20.57 -39.31 0.34
N ALA A 278 -19.88 -38.24 0.72
CA ALA A 278 -18.57 -38.26 1.39
C ALA A 278 -18.24 -36.82 1.78
N SER A 279 -18.00 -36.52 3.06
CA SER A 279 -17.41 -35.24 3.45
C SER A 279 -15.94 -35.25 3.01
N HIS A 280 -15.68 -35.06 1.72
CA HIS A 280 -14.33 -34.73 1.28
C HIS A 280 -14.04 -33.34 1.84
N ASN A 281 -13.18 -33.28 2.86
CA ASN A 281 -12.62 -32.02 3.32
C ASN A 281 -12.07 -31.27 2.10
N PRO A 282 -12.36 -29.96 1.97
CA PRO A 282 -11.85 -29.20 0.85
C PRO A 282 -10.32 -29.28 0.79
N PHE A 283 -9.79 -29.16 -0.42
CA PHE A 283 -8.35 -29.20 -0.65
C PHE A 283 -7.65 -28.01 0.03
N ILE A 284 -6.58 -28.31 0.78
CA ILE A 284 -5.65 -27.34 1.37
C ILE A 284 -4.26 -27.68 0.83
N ALA A 285 -3.58 -26.69 0.27
CA ALA A 285 -2.25 -26.84 -0.32
C ALA A 285 -1.16 -27.09 0.73
N TYR A 286 -0.04 -27.65 0.27
CA TYR A 286 1.19 -27.89 1.01
C TYR A 286 1.12 -28.98 2.07
N ASP A 287 2.30 -29.47 2.44
CA ASP A 287 2.45 -30.49 3.46
C ASP A 287 1.95 -30.00 4.82
N ALA A 288 1.51 -30.94 5.67
CA ALA A 288 0.98 -30.63 6.99
C ALA A 288 2.00 -29.90 7.89
N ASP A 289 3.30 -30.15 7.67
CA ASP A 289 4.40 -29.53 8.41
C ASP A 289 4.88 -28.21 7.80
N SER A 290 4.33 -27.78 6.65
CA SER A 290 4.65 -26.49 6.03
C SER A 290 4.33 -25.32 6.96
N PHE A 291 5.02 -24.19 6.80
CA PHE A 291 4.67 -22.95 7.51
C PHE A 291 3.17 -22.61 7.36
N PHE A 292 2.62 -22.81 6.16
CA PHE A 292 1.22 -22.54 5.83
C PHE A 292 0.23 -23.38 6.65
N ARG A 293 0.58 -24.60 7.04
CA ARG A 293 -0.31 -25.51 7.78
C ARG A 293 0.08 -25.68 9.24
N ARG A 294 1.13 -25.00 9.69
CA ARG A 294 1.63 -25.13 11.05
C ARG A 294 0.78 -24.34 12.05
N THR A 295 0.36 -25.02 13.10
CA THR A 295 -0.33 -24.42 14.24
C THR A 295 0.64 -23.73 15.19
N LEU A 296 0.18 -22.69 15.87
CA LEU A 296 0.89 -21.98 16.92
C LEU A 296 0.68 -22.72 18.25
N PRO A 297 1.74 -23.19 18.92
CA PRO A 297 1.60 -23.67 20.29
C PRO A 297 1.29 -22.50 21.23
N ALA A 298 0.66 -22.78 22.37
CA ALA A 298 0.23 -21.75 23.32
C ALA A 298 1.42 -20.93 23.85
N ASP A 299 2.57 -21.56 24.02
CA ASP A 299 3.84 -20.99 24.48
C ASP A 299 4.74 -20.45 23.35
N ALA A 300 4.21 -20.30 22.12
CA ALA A 300 4.93 -19.62 21.05
C ALA A 300 5.42 -18.24 21.53
N PRO A 301 6.69 -17.87 21.29
CA PRO A 301 7.30 -16.70 21.90
C PRO A 301 6.70 -15.41 21.36
N THR A 302 6.00 -14.67 22.21
CA THR A 302 5.52 -13.32 21.92
C THR A 302 6.71 -12.37 21.70
N ALA A 303 6.60 -11.47 20.72
CA ALA A 303 7.61 -10.44 20.48
C ALA A 303 7.72 -9.51 21.70
N ALA A 304 8.95 -9.17 22.09
CA ALA A 304 9.20 -8.35 23.28
C ALA A 304 8.52 -6.96 23.21
N ASP A 305 8.30 -6.43 22.01
CA ASP A 305 7.61 -5.15 21.77
C ASP A 305 6.20 -5.34 21.18
N SER A 306 5.59 -6.52 21.33
CA SER A 306 4.23 -6.80 20.83
C SER A 306 3.22 -5.76 21.28
N GLU A 307 3.28 -5.31 22.53
CA GLU A 307 2.38 -4.28 23.07
C GLU A 307 2.47 -2.96 22.28
N ARG A 308 3.65 -2.60 21.76
CA ARG A 308 3.84 -1.42 20.91
C ARG A 308 3.09 -1.58 19.58
N GLY A 309 3.20 -2.75 18.96
CA GLY A 309 2.50 -3.07 17.71
C GLY A 309 0.98 -3.05 17.88
N ILE A 310 0.48 -3.66 18.95
CA ILE A 310 -0.95 -3.64 19.28
C ILE A 310 -1.44 -2.21 19.55
N ALA A 311 -0.68 -1.42 20.32
CA ALA A 311 -1.03 -0.02 20.57
C ALA A 311 -1.08 0.81 19.28
N LEU A 312 -0.22 0.55 18.29
CA LEU A 312 -0.29 1.20 16.99
C LEU A 312 -1.59 0.86 16.26
N HIS A 313 -1.99 -0.42 16.25
CA HIS A 313 -3.27 -0.79 15.67
C HIS A 313 -4.44 -0.10 16.38
N THR A 314 -4.50 -0.16 17.72
CA THR A 314 -5.58 0.45 18.49
C THR A 314 -5.70 1.97 18.27
N ASN A 315 -4.58 2.66 18.01
CA ASN A 315 -4.56 4.12 17.84
C ASN A 315 -4.73 4.60 16.39
N GLN A 316 -4.33 3.80 15.42
CA GLN A 316 -4.22 4.25 14.02
C GLN A 316 -5.18 3.54 13.06
N GLU A 317 -5.65 2.35 13.42
CA GLU A 317 -6.58 1.60 12.57
C GLU A 317 -7.96 2.27 12.55
N PRO A 318 -8.66 2.28 11.41
CA PRO A 318 -9.99 2.85 11.31
C PRO A 318 -11.04 2.06 12.11
N ARG A 319 -10.70 0.83 12.53
CA ARG A 319 -11.57 -0.08 13.31
C ARG A 319 -10.76 -0.78 14.39
N PRO A 320 -11.40 -1.15 15.52
CA PRO A 320 -10.74 -1.83 16.62
C PRO A 320 -10.45 -3.32 16.35
N TYR A 321 -10.62 -3.79 15.12
CA TYR A 321 -10.41 -5.17 14.67
C TYR A 321 -10.04 -5.19 13.18
N PRO A 322 -9.40 -6.27 12.68
CA PRO A 322 -9.19 -6.44 11.25
C PRO A 322 -10.51 -6.67 10.52
N ARG A 323 -10.72 -5.96 9.41
CA ARG A 323 -11.91 -6.14 8.56
C ARG A 323 -11.69 -7.22 7.50
N ILE A 324 -12.77 -7.70 6.90
CA ILE A 324 -12.74 -8.70 5.82
C ILE A 324 -13.19 -8.05 4.52
N ASN A 325 -12.28 -7.92 3.57
CA ASN A 325 -12.59 -7.41 2.24
C ASN A 325 -13.11 -8.51 1.31
N GLY A 326 -13.75 -8.13 0.20
CA GLY A 326 -14.29 -9.06 -0.80
C GLY A 326 -15.74 -9.47 -0.58
N VAL A 327 -16.37 -8.98 0.48
CA VAL A 327 -17.72 -9.39 0.89
C VAL A 327 -18.76 -8.37 0.43
N GLY A 328 -19.89 -8.84 -0.10
CA GLY A 328 -20.97 -7.96 -0.56
C GLY A 328 -20.50 -7.01 -1.67
N SER A 329 -20.71 -5.71 -1.49
CA SER A 329 -20.29 -4.69 -2.47
C SER A 329 -18.82 -4.29 -2.37
N ASN A 330 -18.06 -4.83 -1.41
CA ASN A 330 -16.64 -4.53 -1.25
C ASN A 330 -15.82 -5.27 -2.33
N ALA A 331 -15.34 -4.51 -3.32
CA ALA A 331 -14.56 -5.01 -4.45
C ALA A 331 -13.05 -5.19 -4.18
N TRP A 332 -12.63 -5.36 -2.91
CA TRP A 332 -11.22 -5.45 -2.50
C TRP A 332 -10.80 -6.83 -1.96
N GLY A 333 -11.57 -7.87 -2.28
CA GLY A 333 -11.24 -9.26 -2.01
C GLY A 333 -10.16 -9.80 -2.94
N THR A 334 -10.06 -11.13 -3.00
CA THR A 334 -9.17 -11.84 -3.90
C THR A 334 -10.02 -12.59 -4.93
N PRO A 335 -10.06 -12.16 -6.21
CA PRO A 335 -10.54 -12.97 -7.31
C PRO A 335 -9.93 -14.36 -7.24
N TYR A 336 -10.80 -15.38 -7.20
CA TYR A 336 -10.40 -16.73 -6.85
C TYR A 336 -11.08 -17.75 -7.76
N ALA A 337 -10.33 -18.77 -8.16
CA ALA A 337 -10.89 -19.94 -8.81
C ALA A 337 -10.22 -21.22 -8.34
N LEU A 338 -11.01 -22.30 -8.32
CA LEU A 338 -10.52 -23.67 -8.17
C LEU A 338 -10.67 -24.37 -9.52
N GLY A 339 -9.55 -24.60 -10.19
CA GLY A 339 -9.47 -25.30 -11.46
C GLY A 339 -9.56 -26.81 -11.31
N THR A 340 -10.20 -27.43 -12.30
CA THR A 340 -10.31 -28.88 -12.49
C THR A 340 -9.81 -29.25 -13.88
N CYS A 341 -9.52 -30.53 -14.10
CA CYS A 341 -8.88 -30.94 -15.36
C CYS A 341 -9.86 -30.94 -16.55
N SER A 342 -11.14 -30.70 -16.27
CA SER A 342 -12.20 -30.49 -17.25
C SER A 342 -12.42 -29.02 -17.61
N ASP A 343 -11.85 -28.09 -16.84
CA ASP A 343 -11.97 -26.67 -17.11
C ASP A 343 -11.14 -26.26 -18.34
N PRO A 344 -11.50 -25.15 -19.00
CA PRO A 344 -10.64 -24.60 -20.03
C PRO A 344 -9.29 -24.19 -19.46
N VAL A 345 -8.27 -24.29 -20.31
CA VAL A 345 -6.93 -23.79 -20.05
C VAL A 345 -6.88 -22.29 -20.35
N TRP A 346 -6.33 -21.53 -19.41
CA TRP A 346 -6.09 -20.10 -19.46
C TRP A 346 -4.61 -19.79 -19.50
N THR A 347 -4.19 -18.80 -20.30
CA THR A 347 -2.80 -18.35 -20.37
C THR A 347 -2.62 -16.91 -19.90
N LEU A 348 -1.39 -16.56 -19.54
CA LEU A 348 -1.02 -15.21 -19.11
C LEU A 348 -0.40 -14.39 -20.23
N SER A 349 -0.77 -13.11 -20.32
CA SER A 349 -0.19 -12.13 -21.24
C SER A 349 0.23 -10.84 -20.52
N GLY A 350 1.10 -10.04 -21.15
CA GLY A 350 1.61 -8.80 -20.57
C GLY A 350 2.56 -9.01 -19.37
N GLY A 351 3.01 -7.91 -18.78
CA GLY A 351 3.74 -7.88 -17.50
C GLY A 351 4.98 -8.78 -17.38
N THR A 352 5.43 -8.95 -16.14
CA THR A 352 6.58 -9.79 -15.80
C THR A 352 6.12 -11.14 -15.25
N VAL A 353 6.40 -12.20 -15.99
CA VAL A 353 6.35 -13.60 -15.52
C VAL A 353 7.79 -14.06 -15.39
N PRO A 354 8.24 -14.61 -14.24
CA PRO A 354 9.59 -15.13 -14.11
C PRO A 354 9.89 -16.15 -15.21
N ALA A 355 11.10 -16.12 -15.80
CA ALA A 355 11.42 -16.93 -16.98
C ALA A 355 11.25 -18.46 -16.77
N HIS A 356 11.43 -18.95 -15.54
CA HIS A 356 11.21 -20.37 -15.20
C HIS A 356 9.71 -20.75 -15.08
N LEU A 357 8.81 -19.77 -15.16
CA LEU A 357 7.36 -19.90 -15.15
C LEU A 357 6.73 -19.47 -16.49
N ASP A 358 7.53 -19.33 -17.55
CA ASP A 358 7.03 -18.86 -18.86
C ASP A 358 6.00 -19.81 -19.49
N TRP A 359 5.96 -21.07 -19.02
CA TRP A 359 4.91 -22.03 -19.36
C TRP A 359 3.50 -21.53 -19.00
N LEU A 360 3.33 -20.59 -18.07
CA LEU A 360 2.02 -19.94 -17.83
C LEU A 360 1.51 -19.14 -19.05
N ARG A 361 2.41 -18.75 -19.96
CA ARG A 361 2.05 -18.03 -21.19
C ARG A 361 1.72 -18.97 -22.35
N THR A 362 2.32 -20.16 -22.37
CA THR A 362 2.18 -21.11 -23.48
C THR A 362 1.24 -22.26 -23.13
N GLU A 363 1.43 -22.89 -21.97
CA GLU A 363 0.70 -24.06 -21.49
C GLU A 363 -0.47 -23.68 -20.58
N GLY A 364 -0.32 -22.62 -19.78
CA GLY A 364 -1.41 -22.04 -18.99
C GLY A 364 -1.74 -22.79 -17.69
N PHE A 365 -3.00 -22.66 -17.25
CA PHE A 365 -3.59 -23.28 -16.05
C PHE A 365 -5.10 -23.45 -16.24
N HIS A 366 -5.72 -24.39 -15.54
CA HIS A 366 -7.15 -24.66 -15.61
C HIS A 366 -7.94 -23.72 -14.72
N ALA A 367 -9.03 -23.14 -15.25
CA ALA A 367 -9.99 -22.38 -14.46
C ALA A 367 -11.37 -22.31 -15.15
N PRO A 368 -12.49 -22.23 -14.40
CA PRO A 368 -13.84 -22.26 -14.97
C PRO A 368 -14.10 -21.15 -15.99
N ALA A 369 -14.78 -21.41 -17.11
CA ALA A 369 -14.91 -20.50 -18.27
C ALA A 369 -15.40 -19.04 -17.99
N GLY A 370 -15.96 -18.75 -16.82
CA GLY A 370 -16.43 -17.41 -16.42
C GLY A 370 -15.74 -16.80 -15.20
N TRP A 371 -14.69 -17.44 -14.66
CA TRP A 371 -14.07 -17.03 -13.40
C TRP A 371 -13.48 -15.61 -13.41
N THR A 372 -13.14 -15.09 -14.58
CA THR A 372 -12.58 -13.74 -14.74
C THR A 372 -13.60 -12.62 -14.54
N ALA A 373 -14.89 -12.93 -14.39
CA ALA A 373 -15.93 -11.92 -14.13
C ALA A 373 -15.71 -11.17 -12.82
N ASP A 374 -15.00 -11.79 -11.86
CA ASP A 374 -14.68 -11.19 -10.56
C ASP A 374 -13.40 -10.35 -10.58
N LEU A 375 -12.68 -10.30 -11.71
CA LEU A 375 -11.50 -9.44 -11.86
C LEU A 375 -11.92 -7.96 -11.89
N THR A 376 -11.31 -7.16 -11.02
CA THR A 376 -11.60 -5.71 -10.95
C THR A 376 -11.03 -4.93 -12.14
N GLY A 377 -10.01 -5.47 -12.82
CA GLY A 377 -9.34 -4.80 -13.95
C GLY A 377 -8.56 -3.55 -13.56
N THR A 378 -8.34 -3.32 -12.25
CA THR A 378 -7.56 -2.21 -11.72
C THR A 378 -6.07 -2.53 -11.71
N SER A 379 -5.22 -1.51 -11.53
CA SER A 379 -3.78 -1.74 -11.33
C SER A 379 -3.51 -2.59 -10.09
N ASP A 380 -4.29 -2.42 -9.03
CA ASP A 380 -4.25 -3.26 -7.83
C ASP A 380 -5.35 -4.33 -7.88
N SER A 381 -5.15 -5.31 -8.76
CA SER A 381 -6.06 -6.44 -8.97
C SER A 381 -5.30 -7.76 -8.81
N PRO A 382 -5.18 -8.30 -7.59
CA PRO A 382 -4.59 -9.61 -7.40
C PRO A 382 -5.55 -10.71 -7.86
N LEU A 383 -5.03 -11.89 -8.19
CA LEU A 383 -5.82 -13.11 -8.35
C LEU A 383 -5.12 -14.28 -7.67
N VAL A 384 -5.89 -15.30 -7.29
CA VAL A 384 -5.37 -16.61 -6.90
C VAL A 384 -6.17 -17.70 -7.61
N VAL A 385 -5.51 -18.58 -8.36
CA VAL A 385 -6.14 -19.76 -8.97
C VAL A 385 -5.44 -21.01 -8.47
N ILE A 386 -6.19 -21.93 -7.88
CA ILE A 386 -5.68 -23.25 -7.50
C ILE A 386 -5.95 -24.19 -8.66
N ASP A 387 -4.91 -24.60 -9.38
CA ASP A 387 -4.98 -25.65 -10.39
C ASP A 387 -4.45 -26.96 -9.78
N ARG A 388 -5.31 -27.97 -9.70
CA ARG A 388 -4.94 -29.28 -9.14
C ARG A 388 -4.50 -30.28 -10.20
N CYS A 389 -4.44 -29.85 -11.45
CA CYS A 389 -4.13 -30.68 -12.59
C CYS A 389 -2.69 -30.51 -13.00
N GLY A 390 -2.22 -31.47 -13.78
CA GLY A 390 -0.90 -31.49 -14.40
C GLY A 390 -1.00 -32.21 -15.73
N ASN A 391 -0.01 -32.02 -16.58
CA ASN A 391 0.17 -32.84 -17.78
C ASN A 391 1.67 -32.87 -18.16
N GLY A 392 2.02 -33.42 -19.32
CA GLY A 392 3.42 -33.48 -19.76
C GLY A 392 4.12 -32.12 -19.94
N HIS A 393 3.36 -31.02 -19.93
CA HIS A 393 3.82 -29.65 -20.19
C HIS A 393 3.57 -28.69 -19.02
N MET A 394 2.76 -29.09 -18.02
CA MET A 394 2.36 -28.27 -16.88
C MET A 394 2.54 -29.08 -15.58
N PRO A 395 3.17 -28.52 -14.53
CA PRO A 395 3.34 -29.22 -13.26
C PRO A 395 1.99 -29.63 -12.68
N GLU A 396 1.94 -30.74 -11.96
CA GLU A 396 0.74 -31.15 -11.24
C GLU A 396 0.61 -30.37 -9.94
N GLY A 397 -0.56 -29.77 -9.68
CA GLY A 397 -0.89 -29.17 -8.39
C GLY A 397 -0.11 -27.90 -8.08
N PHE A 398 -0.68 -26.74 -8.39
CA PHE A 398 -0.09 -25.45 -8.08
C PHE A 398 -1.11 -24.33 -7.94
N SER A 399 -0.71 -23.27 -7.24
CA SER A 399 -1.47 -22.03 -7.10
C SER A 399 -0.82 -20.95 -7.94
N VAL A 400 -1.57 -20.38 -8.88
CA VAL A 400 -1.18 -19.20 -9.65
C VAL A 400 -1.56 -17.96 -8.85
N TRP A 401 -0.61 -17.05 -8.71
CA TRP A 401 -0.86 -15.69 -8.26
C TRP A 401 -0.54 -14.72 -9.38
N ALA A 402 -1.35 -13.67 -9.53
CA ALA A 402 -0.97 -12.53 -10.35
C ALA A 402 -1.44 -11.22 -9.74
N TRP A 403 -0.86 -10.12 -10.22
CA TRP A 403 -1.19 -8.74 -9.89
C TRP A 403 -1.41 -7.94 -11.17
N GLY A 404 -2.24 -6.89 -11.09
CA GLY A 404 -2.64 -6.09 -12.25
C GLY A 404 -3.45 -6.91 -13.25
N ALA A 405 -4.26 -7.84 -12.74
CA ALA A 405 -5.01 -8.79 -13.53
C ALA A 405 -6.22 -8.15 -14.22
N SER A 406 -6.38 -8.43 -15.51
CA SER A 406 -7.57 -8.04 -16.27
C SER A 406 -7.92 -9.13 -17.29
N ALA A 407 -9.23 -9.33 -17.48
CA ALA A 407 -9.72 -10.26 -18.49
C ALA A 407 -9.35 -9.75 -19.89
N HIS A 408 -8.87 -10.66 -20.75
CA HIS A 408 -8.63 -10.38 -22.17
C HIS A 408 -9.51 -11.29 -23.04
N SER A 409 -9.53 -11.06 -24.36
CA SER A 409 -10.31 -11.90 -25.26
C SER A 409 -9.78 -13.35 -25.29
N GLY A 410 -10.69 -14.32 -25.28
CA GLY A 410 -10.35 -15.73 -25.18
C GLY A 410 -10.01 -16.15 -23.75
N ASN A 411 -9.40 -17.33 -23.58
CA ASN A 411 -8.95 -17.80 -22.27
C ASN A 411 -7.58 -17.17 -21.92
N VAL A 412 -7.51 -15.85 -21.88
CA VAL A 412 -6.26 -15.11 -21.62
C VAL A 412 -6.50 -14.08 -20.52
N VAL A 413 -5.59 -14.05 -19.54
CA VAL A 413 -5.54 -13.02 -18.51
C VAL A 413 -4.33 -12.13 -18.74
N ALA A 414 -4.55 -10.82 -18.87
CA ALA A 414 -3.46 -9.85 -18.89
C ALA A 414 -3.03 -9.54 -17.45
N VAL A 415 -1.73 -9.55 -17.18
CA VAL A 415 -1.16 -9.37 -15.84
C VAL A 415 -0.02 -8.37 -15.86
N GLY A 416 0.22 -7.69 -14.73
CA GLY A 416 1.42 -6.89 -14.49
C GLY A 416 2.57 -7.75 -13.95
N HIS A 417 2.27 -8.67 -13.04
CA HIS A 417 3.22 -9.63 -12.47
C HIS A 417 2.52 -10.96 -12.19
N ALA A 418 3.25 -12.07 -12.24
CA ALA A 418 2.72 -13.37 -11.83
C ALA A 418 3.75 -14.24 -11.10
N GLY A 419 3.24 -15.29 -10.48
CA GLY A 419 4.01 -16.28 -9.74
C GLY A 419 3.22 -17.56 -9.50
N VAL A 420 3.91 -18.60 -9.08
CA VAL A 420 3.34 -19.94 -8.84
C VAL A 420 3.90 -20.51 -7.56
N PHE A 421 3.09 -21.26 -6.82
CA PHE A 421 3.52 -22.11 -5.70
C PHE A 421 3.00 -23.54 -5.90
N GLN A 422 3.86 -24.55 -5.82
CA GLN A 422 3.51 -25.96 -5.96
C GLN A 422 2.89 -26.52 -4.69
N HIS A 423 1.85 -27.33 -4.85
CA HIS A 423 1.09 -27.88 -3.72
C HIS A 423 1.78 -29.03 -2.99
N ASP A 424 2.71 -29.72 -3.65
CA ASP A 424 3.53 -30.81 -3.08
C ASP A 424 4.86 -30.31 -2.47
N SER A 425 4.96 -29.00 -2.25
CA SER A 425 6.10 -28.34 -1.62
C SER A 425 5.79 -27.92 -0.18
N ASN A 426 6.80 -27.43 0.53
CA ASN A 426 6.62 -26.78 1.84
C ASN A 426 6.04 -25.36 1.76
N GLY A 427 5.66 -24.89 0.57
CA GLY A 427 4.98 -23.61 0.36
C GLY A 427 5.85 -22.37 0.60
N LEU A 428 7.17 -22.51 0.60
CA LEU A 428 8.10 -21.38 0.70
C LEU A 428 8.63 -20.98 -0.68
N ASP A 429 8.79 -19.67 -0.89
CA ASP A 429 9.41 -19.13 -2.10
C ASP A 429 10.83 -19.67 -2.28
N ARG A 430 11.23 -19.96 -3.51
CA ARG A 430 12.55 -20.50 -3.90
C ARG A 430 13.75 -19.69 -3.42
N ARG A 431 13.55 -18.41 -3.07
CA ARG A 431 14.59 -17.54 -2.49
C ARG A 431 14.75 -17.75 -0.98
N ASN A 432 13.77 -18.39 -0.34
CA ASN A 432 13.85 -18.79 1.06
C ASN A 432 14.81 -19.99 1.16
N PRO A 433 15.84 -19.95 2.02
CA PRO A 433 16.79 -21.05 2.17
C PRO A 433 16.18 -22.39 2.60
N GLN A 434 14.98 -22.37 3.21
CA GLN A 434 14.25 -23.57 3.62
C GLN A 434 13.33 -24.12 2.51
N SER A 435 13.19 -23.44 1.36
CA SER A 435 12.31 -23.89 0.28
C SER A 435 12.80 -25.19 -0.36
N ASP A 436 11.86 -26.08 -0.66
CA ASP A 436 12.09 -27.36 -1.35
C ASP A 436 11.60 -27.36 -2.80
N SER A 437 11.07 -26.23 -3.30
CA SER A 437 10.62 -26.10 -4.69
C SER A 437 11.33 -24.96 -5.42
N THR A 438 11.82 -25.28 -6.61
CA THR A 438 12.38 -24.28 -7.53
C THR A 438 11.33 -23.50 -8.31
N LEU A 439 10.07 -23.95 -8.29
CA LEU A 439 8.95 -23.30 -8.97
C LEU A 439 8.27 -22.24 -8.11
N ASN A 440 8.34 -22.36 -6.78
CA ASN A 440 7.72 -21.41 -5.86
C ASN A 440 8.33 -20.03 -6.01
N ALA A 441 7.64 -19.10 -6.66
CA ALA A 441 8.17 -17.76 -6.85
C ALA A 441 7.04 -16.75 -7.02
N ARG A 442 7.05 -15.68 -6.23
CA ARG A 442 6.25 -14.47 -6.51
C ARG A 442 6.79 -13.21 -5.85
N SER A 443 6.07 -12.09 -5.91
CA SER A 443 6.47 -10.87 -5.21
C SER A 443 6.72 -11.14 -3.71
N ARG A 444 7.92 -10.81 -3.23
CA ARG A 444 8.40 -10.92 -1.84
C ARG A 444 8.24 -12.29 -1.14
N GLY A 445 7.83 -13.32 -1.85
CA GLY A 445 7.66 -14.67 -1.31
C GLY A 445 6.37 -14.89 -0.52
N ALA A 446 5.37 -14.00 -0.66
CA ALA A 446 4.08 -14.18 -0.01
C ALA A 446 3.38 -15.45 -0.54
N ILE A 447 2.75 -16.22 0.36
CA ILE A 447 2.09 -17.49 0.03
C ILE A 447 0.71 -17.18 -0.59
N PRO A 448 0.44 -17.54 -1.87
CA PRO A 448 -0.82 -17.22 -2.53
C PRO A 448 -2.06 -17.73 -1.77
N ASP A 449 -2.02 -18.97 -1.29
CA ASP A 449 -3.15 -19.65 -0.66
C ASP A 449 -3.54 -19.05 0.70
N ALA A 450 -2.67 -18.25 1.32
CA ALA A 450 -2.97 -17.52 2.55
C ALA A 450 -3.77 -16.23 2.30
N MET A 451 -3.81 -15.75 1.05
CA MET A 451 -4.43 -14.47 0.68
C MET A 451 -5.96 -14.51 0.58
N VAL A 452 -6.58 -15.69 0.68
CA VAL A 452 -8.00 -15.86 0.39
C VAL A 452 -8.68 -16.70 1.46
N ILE A 453 -9.65 -16.10 2.15
CA ILE A 453 -10.67 -16.84 2.90
C ILE A 453 -11.62 -17.45 1.87
N ARG A 454 -11.53 -18.77 1.71
CA ARG A 454 -12.33 -19.52 0.74
C ARG A 454 -13.67 -19.96 1.32
N ASP A 455 -14.70 -19.91 0.49
CA ASP A 455 -16.07 -20.26 0.88
C ASP A 455 -16.19 -21.76 1.20
N ASP A 456 -15.48 -22.62 0.48
CA ASP A 456 -15.49 -24.06 0.70
C ASP A 456 -14.83 -24.46 2.03
N LEU A 457 -13.69 -23.85 2.36
CA LEU A 457 -13.01 -24.01 3.65
C LEU A 457 -13.84 -23.45 4.80
N LEU A 458 -14.46 -22.29 4.61
CA LEU A 458 -15.33 -21.69 5.61
C LEU A 458 -16.56 -22.57 5.88
N HIS A 459 -17.19 -23.11 4.83
CA HIS A 459 -18.29 -24.07 4.95
C HIS A 459 -17.88 -25.31 5.74
N ALA A 460 -16.74 -25.92 5.39
CA ALA A 460 -16.23 -27.11 6.06
C ALA A 460 -15.90 -26.83 7.54
N ALA A 461 -15.28 -25.69 7.82
CA ALA A 461 -14.93 -25.26 9.17
C ALA A 461 -16.18 -25.02 10.04
N MET A 462 -17.22 -24.39 9.48
CA MET A 462 -18.51 -24.23 10.18
C MET A 462 -19.17 -25.57 10.52
N ASN A 463 -18.88 -26.61 9.74
CA ASN A 463 -19.31 -27.99 10.00
C ASN A 463 -18.31 -28.79 10.87
N GLY A 464 -17.31 -28.13 11.47
CA GLY A 464 -16.37 -28.72 12.42
C GLY A 464 -15.08 -29.26 11.83
N ALA A 465 -14.85 -29.15 10.52
CA ALA A 465 -13.56 -29.51 9.93
C ALA A 465 -12.43 -28.68 10.55
N ASN A 466 -11.24 -29.29 10.66
CA ASN A 466 -10.04 -28.68 11.24
C ASN A 466 -10.27 -28.01 12.62
N GLY A 467 -11.13 -28.60 13.46
CA GLY A 467 -11.45 -28.03 14.78
C GLY A 467 -12.26 -26.73 14.73
N GLY A 468 -12.96 -26.47 13.62
CA GLY A 468 -13.67 -25.20 13.41
C GLY A 468 -12.76 -24.05 13.01
N THR A 469 -11.68 -24.35 12.28
CA THR A 469 -10.75 -23.39 11.68
C THR A 469 -10.64 -23.62 10.19
N LEU A 470 -10.02 -22.69 9.45
CA LEU A 470 -9.72 -22.90 8.04
C LEU A 470 -8.62 -23.94 7.81
N GLY A 471 -7.88 -24.33 8.86
CA GLY A 471 -6.83 -25.36 8.80
C GLY A 471 -5.48 -24.86 8.28
N HIS A 472 -5.30 -23.54 8.15
CA HIS A 472 -4.08 -22.93 7.63
C HIS A 472 -3.91 -21.48 8.11
N VAL A 473 -2.73 -20.94 7.81
CA VAL A 473 -2.31 -19.56 8.05
C VAL A 473 -2.99 -18.58 7.13
N LEU A 474 -3.30 -17.40 7.67
CA LEU A 474 -3.82 -16.28 6.90
C LEU A 474 -2.73 -15.27 6.52
N HIS A 475 -2.96 -14.53 5.44
CA HIS A 475 -2.19 -13.36 5.05
C HIS A 475 -2.90 -12.12 5.58
N MET A 476 -2.23 -11.37 6.46
CA MET A 476 -2.70 -10.06 6.89
C MET A 476 -2.24 -8.99 5.89
N PHE A 477 -3.20 -8.30 5.29
CA PHE A 477 -2.94 -7.06 4.55
C PHE A 477 -2.89 -5.94 5.58
N ALA A 478 -1.72 -5.75 6.19
CA ALA A 478 -1.51 -4.81 7.28
C ALA A 478 -1.74 -3.38 6.79
N MET A 479 -2.24 -2.49 7.64
CA MET A 479 -2.33 -1.06 7.30
C MET A 479 -0.98 -0.53 6.82
N GLU A 480 0.06 -0.80 7.61
CA GLU A 480 1.44 -0.50 7.25
C GLU A 480 2.42 -1.37 8.08
N THR A 481 3.43 -1.95 7.44
CA THR A 481 4.56 -2.64 8.07
C THR A 481 5.73 -1.68 8.31
N ASP A 482 6.76 -2.10 9.03
CA ASP A 482 7.98 -1.30 9.25
C ASP A 482 9.10 -1.74 8.29
N SER A 483 9.48 -0.88 7.34
CA SER A 483 10.60 -1.19 6.44
C SER A 483 11.95 -1.32 7.16
N ALA A 484 12.11 -0.69 8.33
CA ALA A 484 13.33 -0.83 9.12
C ALA A 484 13.41 -2.19 9.82
N ALA A 485 12.27 -2.83 10.09
CA ALA A 485 12.21 -4.20 10.59
C ALA A 485 12.53 -5.24 9.50
N GLY A 486 12.44 -4.85 8.22
CA GLY A 486 12.77 -5.69 7.08
C GLY A 486 11.73 -6.77 6.83
N PHE A 487 12.21 -8.00 6.63
CA PHE A 487 11.36 -9.18 6.45
C PHE A 487 11.79 -10.32 7.36
N ALA A 488 10.85 -11.21 7.65
CA ALA A 488 11.01 -12.42 8.42
C ALA A 488 10.46 -13.62 7.64
N HIS A 489 10.85 -14.83 8.05
CA HIS A 489 10.22 -16.06 7.56
C HIS A 489 8.68 -15.95 7.67
N PRO A 490 7.90 -16.29 6.63
CA PRO A 490 8.28 -17.03 5.42
C PRO A 490 8.69 -16.15 4.23
N MET A 491 8.55 -14.83 4.35
CA MET A 491 8.81 -13.88 3.29
C MET A 491 10.30 -13.85 2.92
N THR A 492 10.59 -13.38 1.71
CA THR A 492 11.96 -13.24 1.16
C THR A 492 12.24 -11.81 0.71
N GLY A 493 11.44 -10.85 1.18
CA GLY A 493 11.51 -9.44 0.85
C GLY A 493 10.40 -8.68 1.55
N TYR A 494 10.44 -7.35 1.41
CA TYR A 494 9.51 -6.43 2.04
C TYR A 494 9.35 -5.18 1.18
N GLU A 495 8.28 -4.43 1.41
CA GLU A 495 8.11 -3.10 0.83
C GLU A 495 9.01 -2.07 1.49
N LYS A 496 9.51 -1.15 0.65
CA LYS A 496 10.32 -0.01 1.09
C LYS A 496 9.43 1.15 1.51
N ASP A 497 10.05 2.08 2.23
CA ASP A 497 9.46 3.37 2.60
C ASP A 497 8.16 3.24 3.41
N LYS A 498 8.12 2.27 4.32
CA LYS A 498 7.02 2.02 5.27
C LYS A 498 7.45 2.31 6.69
N SER A 499 6.52 2.83 7.48
CA SER A 499 6.73 3.38 8.82
C SER A 499 5.79 2.82 9.88
N GLY A 500 5.12 1.70 9.58
CA GLY A 500 4.18 1.03 10.47
C GLY A 500 4.87 0.16 11.52
N TYR A 501 4.35 -1.05 11.74
CA TYR A 501 4.91 -1.98 12.71
C TYR A 501 5.16 -3.37 12.12
N GLY A 502 6.23 -4.01 12.59
CA GLY A 502 6.53 -5.39 12.31
C GLY A 502 7.17 -5.62 10.94
N ALA A 503 7.95 -6.69 10.84
CA ALA A 503 8.56 -7.12 9.59
C ALA A 503 7.53 -7.85 8.72
N GLU A 504 7.59 -7.71 7.40
CA GLU A 504 6.82 -8.59 6.52
C GLU A 504 7.21 -10.05 6.73
N GLY A 505 6.24 -10.92 6.92
CA GLY A 505 6.40 -12.31 7.31
C GLY A 505 6.25 -12.55 8.81
N GLN A 506 6.38 -11.52 9.64
CA GLN A 506 6.16 -11.65 11.08
C GLN A 506 4.72 -12.11 11.37
N ARG A 507 4.59 -13.01 12.34
CA ARG A 507 3.30 -13.57 12.76
C ARG A 507 2.57 -12.67 13.76
N LEU A 508 1.27 -12.54 13.55
CA LEU A 508 0.28 -11.98 14.46
C LEU A 508 -0.76 -13.05 14.75
N ARG A 509 -1.22 -13.16 15.99
CA ARG A 509 -2.29 -14.09 16.38
C ARG A 509 -3.28 -13.45 17.33
N VAL A 510 -4.44 -14.07 17.45
CA VAL A 510 -5.28 -13.90 18.64
C VAL A 510 -4.60 -14.62 19.80
N LYS A 511 -4.54 -13.98 20.97
CA LYS A 511 -3.84 -14.50 22.16
C LYS A 511 -4.26 -15.92 22.48
N ALA A 512 -3.31 -16.76 22.89
CA ALA A 512 -3.57 -18.16 23.22
C ALA A 512 -4.60 -18.33 24.37
N SER A 513 -4.70 -17.34 25.27
CA SER A 513 -5.65 -17.32 26.38
C SER A 513 -7.05 -16.82 26.01
N TRP A 514 -7.26 -16.31 24.78
CA TRP A 514 -8.56 -15.79 24.37
C TRP A 514 -9.62 -16.89 24.38
N THR A 515 -10.80 -16.53 24.87
CA THR A 515 -11.99 -17.38 24.83
C THR A 515 -13.08 -16.66 24.07
N PRO A 516 -13.83 -17.33 23.16
CA PRO A 516 -14.87 -16.69 22.38
C PRO A 516 -15.91 -15.96 23.25
N PRO A 517 -16.16 -14.66 23.02
CA PRO A 517 -17.30 -13.96 23.59
C PRO A 517 -18.62 -14.62 23.16
N ALA A 518 -19.69 -14.49 23.96
CA ALA A 518 -20.98 -15.13 23.68
C ALA A 518 -21.58 -14.73 22.31
N GLY A 519 -21.31 -13.51 21.83
CA GLY A 519 -21.75 -13.03 20.51
C GLY A 519 -20.90 -13.50 19.33
N CYS A 520 -19.74 -14.11 19.59
CA CYS A 520 -18.82 -14.57 18.56
C CYS A 520 -19.29 -15.91 17.98
N THR A 521 -19.90 -15.87 16.80
CA THR A 521 -20.51 -17.04 16.15
C THR A 521 -20.24 -17.05 14.64
N GLY A 522 -20.64 -18.13 13.96
CA GLY A 522 -20.58 -18.22 12.50
C GLY A 522 -19.17 -18.03 11.92
N PRO A 523 -19.05 -17.37 10.76
CA PRO A 523 -17.75 -17.10 10.13
C PRO A 523 -16.77 -16.32 11.00
N GLY A 524 -17.25 -15.35 11.77
CA GLY A 524 -16.41 -14.59 12.70
C GLY A 524 -15.67 -15.49 13.69
N LEU A 525 -16.39 -16.46 14.28
CA LEU A 525 -15.81 -17.43 15.20
C LEU A 525 -14.77 -18.34 14.53
N VAL A 526 -15.04 -18.82 13.31
CA VAL A 526 -14.09 -19.62 12.54
C VAL A 526 -12.80 -18.84 12.28
N LEU A 527 -12.91 -17.58 11.87
CA LEU A 527 -11.77 -16.72 11.58
C LEU A 527 -10.98 -16.36 12.85
N ALA A 528 -11.65 -16.04 13.95
CA ALA A 528 -11.00 -15.77 15.23
C ALA A 528 -10.23 -17.01 15.74
N ARG A 529 -10.83 -18.20 15.66
CA ARG A 529 -10.14 -19.46 15.98
C ARG A 529 -8.97 -19.74 15.03
N THR A 530 -9.13 -19.45 13.74
CA THR A 530 -8.03 -19.59 12.77
C THR A 530 -6.87 -18.66 13.12
N LEU A 531 -7.15 -17.40 13.47
CA LEU A 531 -6.13 -16.47 13.94
C LEU A 531 -5.52 -16.86 15.29
N GLN A 532 -6.22 -17.58 16.15
CA GLN A 532 -5.67 -18.08 17.40
C GLN A 532 -4.76 -19.30 17.18
N HIS A 533 -5.23 -20.28 16.42
CA HIS A 533 -4.55 -21.56 16.22
C HIS A 533 -3.47 -21.53 15.17
N TYR A 534 -3.70 -20.78 14.10
CA TYR A 534 -2.75 -20.66 13.01
C TYR A 534 -2.13 -19.28 13.01
N GLY A 535 -2.88 -18.21 13.25
CA GLY A 535 -2.41 -16.82 13.11
C GLY A 535 -2.46 -16.32 11.66
N ALA A 536 -2.00 -15.09 11.48
CA ALA A 536 -1.71 -14.49 10.18
C ALA A 536 -0.25 -14.03 10.12
N TYR A 537 0.37 -14.01 8.93
CA TYR A 537 1.63 -13.29 8.74
C TYR A 537 1.39 -11.95 8.06
N LEU A 538 2.19 -10.95 8.40
CA LEU A 538 2.17 -9.64 7.74
C LEU A 538 2.66 -9.79 6.30
N GLY A 539 1.78 -9.76 5.32
CA GLY A 539 2.18 -10.09 3.94
C GLY A 539 2.25 -8.90 3.00
N ASP A 540 1.28 -7.99 3.05
CA ASP A 540 1.23 -6.84 2.15
C ASP A 540 0.61 -5.62 2.84
N ASN A 541 0.86 -4.43 2.33
CA ASN A 541 0.36 -3.19 2.91
C ASN A 541 -0.95 -2.76 2.24
N SER A 542 -1.99 -2.47 3.03
CA SER A 542 -3.30 -2.00 2.54
C SER A 542 -3.39 -0.47 2.46
N GLY A 543 -2.56 0.25 3.23
CA GLY A 543 -2.51 1.71 3.29
C GLY A 543 -3.75 2.41 3.87
N SER A 544 -4.78 1.66 4.27
CA SER A 544 -6.05 2.24 4.74
C SER A 544 -6.78 1.44 5.82
N GLY A 545 -6.11 0.43 6.38
CA GLY A 545 -6.56 -0.37 7.52
C GLY A 545 -6.23 -1.85 7.36
N SER A 546 -5.85 -2.53 8.42
CA SER A 546 -5.47 -3.94 8.38
C SER A 546 -6.67 -4.81 8.05
N THR A 547 -6.51 -5.68 7.05
CA THR A 547 -7.60 -6.49 6.50
C THR A 547 -7.16 -7.92 6.20
N LEU A 548 -8.14 -8.81 6.26
CA LEU A 548 -8.10 -10.10 5.59
C LEU A 548 -8.91 -10.01 4.30
N LYS A 549 -8.62 -10.86 3.31
CA LYS A 549 -9.40 -10.90 2.07
C LYS A 549 -10.13 -12.23 1.95
N ALA A 550 -11.42 -12.16 1.66
CA ALA A 550 -12.20 -13.29 1.20
C ALA A 550 -12.17 -13.40 -0.32
N GLN A 551 -12.72 -14.49 -0.84
CA GLN A 551 -13.06 -14.59 -2.26
C GLN A 551 -13.84 -13.34 -2.70
N GLN A 552 -13.40 -12.73 -3.79
CA GLN A 552 -14.05 -11.53 -4.32
C GLN A 552 -15.52 -11.82 -4.65
N GLY A 553 -16.42 -10.97 -4.17
CA GLY A 553 -17.85 -11.09 -4.44
C GLY A 553 -18.53 -12.22 -3.67
N THR A 554 -17.89 -12.78 -2.64
CA THR A 554 -18.51 -13.84 -1.84
C THR A 554 -19.84 -13.40 -1.26
N THR A 555 -20.79 -14.34 -1.31
CA THR A 555 -22.13 -14.23 -0.71
C THR A 555 -22.31 -15.22 0.45
N PHE A 556 -21.20 -15.72 1.00
CA PHE A 556 -21.21 -16.72 2.06
C PHE A 556 -22.06 -16.24 3.26
N PRO A 557 -23.09 -17.01 3.69
CA PRO A 557 -23.99 -16.58 4.74
C PRO A 557 -23.28 -16.26 6.07
N GLY A 558 -23.50 -15.04 6.57
CA GLY A 558 -22.94 -14.57 7.84
C GLY A 558 -21.48 -14.10 7.76
N LEU A 559 -20.84 -14.21 6.60
CA LEU A 559 -19.57 -13.52 6.35
C LEU A 559 -19.92 -12.07 5.98
N THR A 560 -19.40 -11.13 6.75
CA THR A 560 -19.55 -9.68 6.54
C THR A 560 -18.20 -9.02 6.71
N GLU A 561 -18.05 -7.78 6.25
CA GLU A 561 -16.78 -7.05 6.43
C GLU A 561 -16.38 -6.90 7.91
N ASP A 562 -17.36 -6.93 8.81
CA ASP A 562 -17.18 -6.75 10.25
C ASP A 562 -17.45 -8.07 11.02
N ALA A 563 -17.33 -9.23 10.38
CA ALA A 563 -17.63 -10.52 11.02
C ALA A 563 -16.74 -10.82 12.24
N LEU A 564 -15.55 -10.21 12.33
CA LEU A 564 -14.66 -10.32 13.48
C LEU A 564 -15.02 -9.38 14.64
N ALA A 565 -15.85 -8.34 14.41
CA ALA A 565 -16.21 -7.35 15.42
C ALA A 565 -16.77 -7.92 16.73
N PRO A 566 -17.69 -8.92 16.73
CA PRO A 566 -18.20 -9.49 17.97
C PRO A 566 -17.23 -10.52 18.60
N CYS A 567 -16.11 -10.80 17.97
CA CYS A 567 -15.18 -11.86 18.35
C CYS A 567 -13.89 -11.35 18.98
N VAL A 568 -13.24 -10.40 18.32
CA VAL A 568 -11.88 -9.97 18.67
C VAL A 568 -11.73 -8.48 18.47
N THR A 569 -10.84 -7.90 19.26
CA THR A 569 -10.26 -6.57 19.06
C THR A 569 -8.75 -6.67 18.87
N TRP A 570 -8.08 -5.58 18.51
CA TRP A 570 -6.62 -5.53 18.47
C TRP A 570 -6.00 -5.87 19.83
N ASP A 571 -6.64 -5.49 20.94
CA ASP A 571 -6.18 -5.81 22.29
C ASP A 571 -6.24 -7.33 22.60
N ASP A 572 -7.03 -8.11 21.84
CA ASP A 572 -7.05 -9.58 21.92
C ASP A 572 -5.92 -10.22 21.12
N MET A 573 -5.11 -9.46 20.39
CA MET A 573 -4.04 -9.95 19.54
C MET A 573 -2.65 -9.78 20.16
N GLU A 574 -1.69 -10.53 19.62
CA GLU A 574 -0.28 -10.41 19.96
C GLU A 574 0.61 -10.78 18.78
N TYR A 575 1.74 -10.09 18.65
CA TYR A 575 2.79 -10.40 17.71
C TYR A 575 3.68 -11.49 18.27
N LEU A 576 4.01 -12.48 17.44
CA LEU A 576 5.07 -13.42 17.76
C LEU A 576 6.43 -12.85 17.39
N SER A 577 7.47 -13.41 17.99
CA SER A 577 8.86 -13.08 17.69
C SER A 577 9.13 -13.21 16.18
N PRO A 578 9.79 -12.23 15.54
CA PRO A 578 10.08 -12.29 14.12
C PRO A 578 10.81 -13.57 13.72
N GLY A 579 10.36 -14.18 12.63
CA GLY A 579 10.97 -15.38 12.05
C GLY A 579 10.65 -16.67 12.79
N TRP A 580 9.77 -16.64 13.79
CA TRP A 580 9.26 -17.87 14.40
C TRP A 580 8.56 -18.71 13.33
N ASP A 581 9.10 -19.90 13.07
CA ASP A 581 8.61 -20.83 12.08
C ASP A 581 7.96 -22.07 12.70
N GLY A 582 8.15 -22.36 13.99
CA GLY A 582 7.58 -23.53 14.69
C GLY A 582 8.48 -24.07 15.77
#